data_AF-C0EXT1-F1
#
_entry.id   AF-C0EXT1-F1
#
_cell.length_a   1.000
_cell.length_b   1.000
_cell.length_c   1.000
_cell.angle_alpha   90.00
_cell.angle_beta   90.00
_cell.angle_gamma   90.00
#
_symmetry.space_group_name_H-M   'P 1'
#
loop_
_entity.id
_entity.type
_entity.pdbx_description
1 polymer ?
#
loop_
_entity_poly.entity_id
_entity_poly.type
_entity_poly.pdbx_seq_one_letter_code
_entity_poly.pdbx_strand_id
1 'polypeptide(L)'
;MGIFYQREELMPDSKTVVKSGSEKSISPAVIKRLPRYYRYLGDLLKNNVVRISSKELSQRMNVTASQIRQDLNNFGGFGQQGYGYNVEYLYNEMGKILGLDKTNNIIIVGAGNLGQALANNQDFDSNGFKIIGLFDVNPRLIGMTVRGVEVYDIDMLETFLKEHEVMIAALTLPKSKATKVAEQLVDLGIKALWNFAPVDLHFPEEILVENVHLAESIMTLSYRIHSHNQ
;
A
#
# COMPACT_ATOMS: atom_id res chain seq x y z
N MET A 1 11.66 13.45 60.92
CA MET A 1 10.22 13.37 61.21
C MET A 1 9.51 14.18 60.14
N GLY A 2 8.99 13.52 59.12
CA GLY A 2 8.40 14.16 57.95
C GLY A 2 7.01 14.70 58.23
N ILE A 3 6.61 15.71 57.45
CA ILE A 3 5.23 16.11 57.31
C ILE A 3 4.95 16.23 55.81
N PHE A 4 4.05 15.37 55.36
CA PHE A 4 3.59 15.21 53.99
C PHE A 4 2.73 16.41 53.56
N TYR A 5 2.94 16.90 52.35
CA TYR A 5 1.93 17.61 51.59
C TYR A 5 1.79 16.95 50.21
N GLN A 6 0.61 16.37 49.98
CA GLN A 6 0.12 16.00 48.65
C GLN A 6 -0.06 17.29 47.82
N ARG A 7 0.49 17.28 46.61
CA ARG A 7 -0.04 18.04 45.48
C ARG A 7 -0.01 17.12 44.26
N GLU A 8 -1.19 16.76 43.78
CA GLU A 8 -1.41 16.26 42.43
C GLU A 8 -1.01 17.36 41.44
N GLU A 9 0.05 17.14 40.67
CA GLU A 9 0.30 17.88 39.44
C GLU A 9 -0.48 17.20 38.31
N LEU A 10 -1.59 17.84 37.95
CA LEU A 10 -2.32 17.65 36.71
C LEU A 10 -1.35 17.72 35.53
N MET A 11 -1.27 16.63 34.76
CA MET A 11 -0.61 16.61 33.46
C MET A 11 -1.22 17.68 32.54
N PRO A 12 -0.43 18.54 31.87
CA PRO A 12 -0.96 19.49 30.92
C PRO A 12 -1.48 18.76 29.68
N ASP A 13 -2.71 19.11 29.34
CA ASP A 13 -3.49 18.74 28.17
C ASP A 13 -2.62 18.73 26.88
N SER A 14 -2.56 17.58 26.21
CA SER A 14 -1.78 17.39 24.97
C SER A 14 -2.41 18.15 23.80
N LYS A 15 -2.15 19.45 23.75
CA LYS A 15 -2.28 20.27 22.55
C LYS A 15 -0.97 21.02 22.35
N THR A 16 -0.06 20.44 21.59
CA THR A 16 0.92 21.24 20.84
C THR A 16 1.18 20.58 19.49
N VAL A 17 0.44 21.08 18.52
CA VAL A 17 0.61 20.89 17.09
C VAL A 17 1.92 21.55 16.67
N VAL A 18 2.86 20.79 16.12
CA VAL A 18 3.93 21.37 15.29
C VAL A 18 3.41 21.42 13.85
N LYS A 19 2.95 22.59 13.44
CA LYS A 19 2.54 22.91 12.06
C LYS A 19 3.68 23.65 11.37
N SER A 20 4.16 23.10 10.25
CA SER A 20 4.96 23.86 9.27
C SER A 20 4.26 23.83 7.90
N GLY A 21 3.86 25.00 7.41
CA GLY A 21 3.68 25.33 5.99
C GLY A 21 2.76 24.47 5.10
N SER A 22 1.47 24.83 5.01
CA SER A 22 0.58 24.63 3.84
C SER A 22 0.45 23.24 3.19
N GLU A 23 0.41 22.14 3.94
CA GLU A 23 -0.05 20.87 3.37
C GLU A 23 -1.58 20.76 3.44
N LYS A 24 -2.25 20.91 2.29
CA LYS A 24 -3.60 20.36 2.16
C LYS A 24 -3.47 18.85 2.35
N SER A 25 -4.03 18.31 3.43
CA SER A 25 -4.20 16.86 3.59
C SER A 25 -4.94 16.33 2.36
N ILE A 26 -4.28 15.46 1.60
CA ILE A 26 -4.81 14.89 0.38
C ILE A 26 -5.84 13.82 0.76
N SER A 27 -7.03 13.90 0.17
CA SER A 27 -8.11 12.97 0.46
C SER A 27 -7.70 11.51 0.19
N PRO A 28 -8.04 10.55 1.07
CA PRO A 28 -7.81 9.12 0.82
C PRO A 28 -8.41 8.64 -0.51
N ALA A 29 -9.52 9.24 -0.95
CA ALA A 29 -10.13 8.89 -2.24
C ALA A 29 -9.25 9.30 -3.43
N VAL A 30 -8.49 10.40 -3.32
CA VAL A 30 -7.51 10.82 -4.32
C VAL A 30 -6.34 9.85 -4.34
N ILE A 31 -5.79 9.52 -3.17
CA ILE A 31 -4.67 8.57 -3.02
C ILE A 31 -5.04 7.22 -3.64
N LYS A 32 -6.23 6.68 -3.35
CA LYS A 32 -6.73 5.42 -3.93
C LYS A 32 -6.86 5.44 -5.46
N ARG A 33 -6.93 6.60 -6.10
CA ARG A 33 -6.98 6.72 -7.57
C ARG A 33 -5.60 6.82 -8.22
N LEU A 34 -4.54 7.21 -7.49
CA LEU A 34 -3.19 7.39 -8.04
C LEU A 34 -2.62 6.14 -8.73
N PRO A 35 -2.68 4.93 -8.16
CA PRO A 35 -2.18 3.73 -8.84
C PRO A 35 -2.89 3.48 -10.17
N ARG A 36 -4.17 3.88 -10.26
CA ARG A 36 -4.95 3.77 -11.49
C ARG A 36 -4.47 4.78 -12.53
N TYR A 37 -4.18 6.04 -12.16
CA TYR A 37 -3.57 6.99 -13.10
C TYR A 37 -2.25 6.45 -13.64
N TYR A 38 -1.37 5.99 -12.74
CA TYR A 38 -0.06 5.43 -13.11
C TYR A 38 -0.17 4.27 -14.10
N ARG A 39 -1.08 3.32 -13.85
CA ARG A 39 -1.31 2.19 -14.77
C ARG A 39 -1.73 2.64 -16.19
N TYR A 40 -2.74 3.50 -16.29
CA TYR A 40 -3.21 3.97 -17.61
C TYR A 40 -2.16 4.82 -18.33
N LEU A 41 -1.37 5.61 -17.60
CA LEU A 41 -0.27 6.38 -18.18
C LEU A 41 0.85 5.46 -18.68
N GLY A 42 1.16 4.39 -17.95
CA GLY A 42 2.09 3.36 -18.41
C GLY A 42 1.62 2.66 -19.69
N ASP A 43 0.32 2.37 -19.81
CA ASP A 43 -0.25 1.82 -21.04
C ASP A 43 -0.14 2.80 -22.21
N LEU A 44 -0.34 4.10 -21.98
CA LEU A 44 -0.18 5.14 -23.00
C LEU A 44 1.29 5.28 -23.44
N LEU A 45 2.22 5.21 -22.49
CA LEU A 45 3.66 5.27 -22.75
C LEU A 45 4.12 4.09 -23.61
N LYS A 46 3.69 2.87 -23.28
CA LYS A 46 3.95 1.65 -24.08
C LYS A 46 3.42 1.76 -25.52
N ASN A 47 2.35 2.53 -25.72
CA ASN A 47 1.74 2.79 -27.02
C ASN A 47 2.29 4.05 -27.71
N ASN A 48 3.41 4.61 -27.23
CA ASN A 48 4.06 5.81 -27.79
C ASN A 48 3.14 7.06 -27.84
N VAL A 49 2.16 7.16 -26.95
CA VAL A 49 1.32 8.35 -26.85
C VAL A 49 2.09 9.44 -26.12
N VAL A 50 2.36 10.55 -26.79
CA VAL A 50 3.16 11.65 -26.23
C VAL A 50 2.33 12.56 -25.32
N ARG A 51 1.07 12.80 -25.68
CA ARG A 51 0.17 13.71 -24.94
C ARG A 51 -1.22 13.16 -24.79
N ILE A 52 -1.89 13.56 -23.72
CA ILE A 52 -3.30 13.23 -23.48
C ILE A 52 -4.04 14.39 -22.81
N SER A 53 -5.28 14.65 -23.21
CA SER A 53 -6.15 15.61 -22.53
C SER A 53 -6.87 14.98 -21.34
N SER A 54 -7.33 15.80 -20.39
CA SER A 54 -8.20 15.31 -19.30
C SER A 54 -9.49 14.67 -19.82
N LYS A 55 -9.99 15.11 -20.99
CA LYS A 55 -11.19 14.56 -21.62
C LYS A 55 -10.93 13.12 -22.09
N GLU A 56 -9.86 12.89 -22.83
CA GLU A 56 -9.50 11.55 -23.33
C GLU A 56 -9.15 10.60 -22.19
N LEU A 57 -8.38 11.06 -21.19
CA LEU A 57 -8.05 10.24 -20.04
C LEU A 57 -9.29 9.86 -19.22
N SER A 58 -10.26 10.78 -19.10
CA SER A 58 -11.52 10.55 -18.40
C SER A 58 -12.38 9.46 -19.04
N GLN A 59 -12.41 9.41 -20.38
CA GLN A 59 -13.13 8.38 -21.12
C GLN A 59 -12.51 6.99 -20.88
N ARG A 60 -11.18 6.90 -20.85
CA ARG A 60 -10.46 5.64 -20.59
C ARG A 60 -10.64 5.14 -19.17
N MET A 61 -10.70 6.05 -18.21
CA MET A 61 -10.79 5.74 -16.77
C MET A 61 -12.23 5.70 -16.24
N ASN A 62 -13.24 6.02 -17.04
CA ASN A 62 -14.63 6.13 -16.60
C ASN A 62 -14.78 7.01 -15.34
N VAL A 63 -14.19 8.21 -15.39
CA VAL A 63 -14.32 9.27 -14.38
C VAL A 63 -14.59 10.60 -15.09
N THR A 64 -14.84 11.69 -14.38
CA THR A 64 -15.02 13.00 -15.04
C THR A 64 -13.67 13.67 -15.29
N ALA A 65 -13.55 14.42 -16.40
CA ALA A 65 -12.36 15.24 -16.67
C ALA A 65 -12.08 16.26 -15.55
N SER A 66 -13.13 16.74 -14.86
CA SER A 66 -12.98 17.63 -13.72
C SER A 66 -12.32 16.94 -12.53
N GLN A 67 -12.69 15.69 -12.23
CA GLN A 67 -12.09 14.92 -11.16
C GLN A 67 -10.59 14.71 -11.42
N ILE A 68 -10.21 14.37 -12.65
CA ILE A 68 -8.80 14.19 -13.02
C ILE A 68 -8.01 15.48 -12.77
N ARG A 69 -8.51 16.62 -13.25
CA ARG A 69 -7.85 17.91 -13.04
C ARG A 69 -7.71 18.24 -11.55
N GLN A 70 -8.77 18.02 -10.78
CA GLN A 70 -8.76 18.28 -9.34
C GLN A 70 -7.76 17.38 -8.61
N ASP A 71 -7.73 16.09 -8.93
CA ASP A 71 -6.81 15.12 -8.33
C ASP A 71 -5.36 15.53 -8.58
N LEU A 72 -5.01 15.75 -9.86
CA LEU A 72 -3.67 16.12 -10.29
C LEU A 72 -3.22 17.46 -9.69
N ASN A 73 -4.11 18.45 -9.61
CA ASN A 73 -3.80 19.75 -9.02
C ASN A 73 -3.45 19.69 -7.51
N ASN A 74 -3.71 18.58 -6.80
CA ASN A 74 -3.24 18.42 -5.41
C ASN A 74 -1.71 18.24 -5.34
N PHE A 75 -1.06 17.77 -6.41
CA PHE A 75 0.37 17.46 -6.42
C PHE A 75 1.19 18.38 -7.33
N GLY A 76 0.53 19.20 -8.17
CA GLY A 76 1.20 20.18 -9.02
C GLY A 76 0.45 20.52 -10.31
N GLY A 77 0.97 21.50 -11.04
CA GLY A 77 0.47 21.88 -12.37
C GLY A 77 1.07 21.01 -13.47
N PHE A 78 0.61 19.77 -13.62
CA PHE A 78 1.18 18.84 -14.61
C PHE A 78 0.73 19.08 -16.06
N GLY A 79 -0.26 19.94 -16.27
CA GLY A 79 -0.91 20.12 -17.57
C GLY A 79 -0.95 21.58 -18.01
N GLN A 80 -1.09 21.78 -19.32
CA GLN A 80 -1.27 23.09 -19.92
C GLN A 80 -2.66 23.20 -20.55
N GLN A 81 -3.36 24.31 -20.29
CA GLN A 81 -4.67 24.57 -20.87
C GLN A 81 -4.59 24.55 -22.41
N GLY A 82 -5.51 23.81 -23.04
CA GLY A 82 -5.52 23.62 -24.50
C GLY A 82 -4.50 22.62 -25.05
N TYR A 83 -3.50 22.21 -24.24
CA TYR A 83 -2.41 21.31 -24.66
C TYR A 83 -2.44 19.94 -23.99
N GLY A 84 -3.11 19.81 -22.83
CA GLY A 84 -3.19 18.56 -22.07
C GLY A 84 -1.91 18.26 -21.29
N TYR A 85 -1.69 16.99 -20.98
CA TYR A 85 -0.56 16.48 -20.21
C TYR A 85 0.46 15.81 -21.14
N ASN A 86 1.75 16.02 -20.88
CA ASN A 86 2.78 15.15 -21.44
C ASN A 86 2.73 13.81 -20.69
N VAL A 87 2.59 12.70 -21.42
CA VAL A 87 2.35 11.38 -20.83
C VAL A 87 3.56 10.88 -20.05
N GLU A 88 4.76 10.97 -20.62
CA GLU A 88 6.00 10.51 -19.99
C GLU A 88 6.29 11.31 -18.71
N TYR A 89 6.21 12.64 -18.78
CA TYR A 89 6.38 13.51 -17.64
C TYR A 89 5.38 13.18 -16.53
N LEU A 90 4.09 13.11 -16.86
CA LEU A 90 3.04 12.81 -15.88
C LEU A 90 3.22 11.40 -15.29
N TYR A 91 3.58 10.40 -16.09
CA TYR A 91 3.86 9.04 -15.62
C TYR A 91 4.99 9.02 -14.58
N ASN A 92 6.10 9.68 -14.89
CA ASN A 92 7.26 9.75 -13.99
C ASN A 92 6.93 10.48 -12.69
N GLU A 93 6.19 11.59 -12.75
CA GLU A 93 5.76 12.32 -11.56
C GLU A 93 4.77 11.51 -10.71
N MET A 94 3.82 10.78 -11.33
CA MET A 94 2.95 9.86 -10.62
C MET A 94 3.74 8.74 -9.92
N GLY A 95 4.78 8.21 -10.58
CA GLY A 95 5.68 7.22 -9.98
C GLY A 95 6.39 7.74 -8.72
N LYS A 96 6.93 8.96 -8.77
CA LYS A 96 7.56 9.61 -7.60
C LYS A 96 6.58 9.86 -6.45
N ILE A 97 5.38 10.35 -6.75
CA ILE A 97 4.33 10.57 -5.74
C ILE A 97 3.95 9.25 -5.04
N LEU A 98 3.94 8.15 -5.80
CA LEU A 98 3.67 6.81 -5.28
C LEU A 98 4.88 6.16 -4.60
N GLY A 99 6.06 6.79 -4.61
CA GLY A 99 7.30 6.25 -4.04
C GLY A 99 7.92 5.09 -4.83
N LEU A 100 7.62 5.00 -6.13
CA LEU A 100 8.08 3.91 -7.02
C LEU A 100 9.46 4.20 -7.66
N ASP A 101 10.03 5.37 -7.38
CA ASP A 101 11.39 5.77 -7.77
C ASP A 101 12.48 5.17 -6.86
N LYS A 102 12.08 4.44 -5.82
CA LYS A 102 12.94 3.71 -4.89
C LYS A 102 12.56 2.23 -4.88
N THR A 103 13.48 1.39 -4.40
CA THR A 103 13.16 -0.01 -4.12
C THR A 103 12.53 -0.14 -2.74
N ASN A 104 11.29 -0.61 -2.71
CA ASN A 104 10.53 -0.89 -1.50
C ASN A 104 10.57 -2.40 -1.24
N ASN A 105 11.36 -2.82 -0.25
CA ASN A 105 11.45 -4.23 0.10
C ASN A 105 10.18 -4.70 0.83
N ILE A 106 9.69 -5.87 0.40
CA ILE A 106 8.52 -6.54 0.93
C ILE A 106 8.90 -7.93 1.41
N ILE A 107 8.30 -8.36 2.52
CA ILE A 107 8.27 -9.79 2.92
C ILE A 107 6.85 -10.33 2.84
N ILE A 108 6.71 -11.64 2.66
CA ILE A 108 5.43 -12.33 2.72
C ILE A 108 5.46 -13.30 3.91
N VAL A 109 4.48 -13.20 4.81
CA VAL A 109 4.30 -14.15 5.91
C VAL A 109 3.13 -15.06 5.59
N GLY A 110 3.44 -16.35 5.42
CA GLY A 110 2.55 -17.40 4.93
C GLY A 110 2.88 -17.81 3.49
N ALA A 111 3.75 -18.80 3.31
CA ALA A 111 4.17 -19.32 2.00
C ALA A 111 3.24 -20.40 1.43
N GLY A 112 1.94 -20.36 1.78
CA GLY A 112 0.90 -21.17 1.16
C GLY A 112 0.57 -20.72 -0.27
N ASN A 113 -0.48 -21.27 -0.87
CA ASN A 113 -0.84 -21.01 -2.27
C ASN A 113 -0.92 -19.52 -2.62
N LEU A 114 -1.56 -18.71 -1.77
CA LEU A 114 -1.68 -17.26 -2.02
C LEU A 114 -0.34 -16.53 -1.90
N GLY A 115 0.44 -16.82 -0.86
CA GLY A 115 1.77 -16.22 -0.69
C GLY A 115 2.71 -16.54 -1.84
N GLN A 116 2.72 -17.80 -2.30
CA GLN A 116 3.47 -18.20 -3.48
C GLN A 116 2.95 -17.53 -4.76
N ALA A 117 1.63 -17.38 -4.91
CA ALA A 117 1.05 -16.67 -6.05
C ALA A 117 1.47 -15.19 -6.09
N LEU A 118 1.49 -14.51 -4.93
CA LEU A 118 2.00 -13.14 -4.82
C LEU A 118 3.49 -13.07 -5.16
N ALA A 119 4.32 -13.97 -4.62
CA ALA A 119 5.75 -14.04 -4.94
C ALA A 119 6.04 -14.33 -6.43
N ASN A 120 5.12 -14.98 -7.13
CA ASN A 120 5.24 -15.24 -8.56
C ASN A 120 4.87 -14.04 -9.46
N ASN A 121 4.32 -12.95 -8.91
CA ASN A 121 3.85 -11.82 -9.71
C ASN A 121 5.01 -10.89 -10.10
N GLN A 122 5.31 -10.81 -11.40
CA GLN A 122 6.41 -9.98 -11.94
C GLN A 122 6.15 -8.48 -11.83
N ASP A 123 4.89 -8.08 -11.63
CA ASP A 123 4.52 -6.67 -11.63
C ASP A 123 5.12 -5.93 -10.44
N PHE A 124 5.47 -6.60 -9.33
CA PHE A 124 6.07 -5.94 -8.18
C PHE A 124 7.44 -5.34 -8.51
N ASP A 125 8.36 -6.15 -9.05
CA ASP A 125 9.73 -5.72 -9.33
C ASP A 125 9.75 -4.54 -10.32
N SER A 126 8.86 -4.58 -11.33
CA SER A 126 8.73 -3.51 -12.33
C SER A 126 8.13 -2.19 -11.78
N ASN A 127 7.52 -2.24 -10.58
CA ASN A 127 6.86 -1.09 -9.95
C ASN A 127 7.58 -0.64 -8.68
N GLY A 128 8.88 -0.92 -8.53
CA GLY A 128 9.66 -0.46 -7.37
C GLY A 128 9.37 -1.23 -6.08
N PHE A 129 8.76 -2.41 -6.15
CA PHE A 129 8.54 -3.29 -5.01
C PHE A 129 9.33 -4.58 -5.19
N LYS A 130 10.16 -4.95 -4.22
CA LYS A 130 10.97 -6.18 -4.29
C LYS A 130 10.60 -7.12 -3.17
N ILE A 131 10.14 -8.32 -3.51
CA ILE A 131 9.91 -9.36 -2.50
C ILE A 131 11.26 -10.00 -2.19
N ILE A 132 11.72 -9.89 -0.94
CA ILE A 132 13.06 -10.34 -0.53
C ILE A 132 13.06 -11.56 0.38
N GLY A 133 11.91 -11.98 0.89
CA GLY A 133 11.78 -13.17 1.71
C GLY A 133 10.33 -13.61 1.90
N LEU A 134 10.12 -14.93 1.95
CA LEU A 134 8.89 -15.54 2.42
C LEU A 134 9.14 -16.18 3.78
N PHE A 135 8.14 -16.23 4.65
CA PHE A 135 8.23 -16.85 5.97
C PHE A 135 7.08 -17.83 6.20
N ASP A 136 7.38 -19.01 6.74
CA ASP A 136 6.37 -20.01 7.09
C ASP A 136 6.79 -20.86 8.30
N VAL A 137 5.84 -21.56 8.90
CA VAL A 137 6.07 -22.52 10.00
C VAL A 137 6.19 -23.96 9.48
N ASN A 138 5.81 -24.20 8.23
CA ASN A 138 5.81 -25.54 7.66
C ASN A 138 7.23 -25.95 7.24
N PRO A 139 7.84 -26.96 7.90
CA PRO A 139 9.21 -27.39 7.58
C PRO A 139 9.37 -27.96 6.16
N ARG A 140 8.27 -28.29 5.49
CA ARG A 140 8.31 -28.72 4.08
C ARG A 140 8.51 -27.56 3.11
N LEU A 141 8.18 -26.33 3.51
CA LEU A 141 8.32 -25.13 2.68
C LEU A 141 9.66 -24.43 2.94
N ILE A 142 10.19 -24.53 4.15
CA ILE A 142 11.43 -23.87 4.55
C ILE A 142 12.60 -24.36 3.69
N GLY A 143 13.43 -23.41 3.22
CA GLY A 143 14.54 -23.65 2.29
C GLY A 143 14.13 -23.81 0.82
N MET A 144 12.83 -23.82 0.51
CA MET A 144 12.38 -23.75 -0.89
C MET A 144 12.57 -22.34 -1.44
N THR A 145 12.68 -22.24 -2.76
CA THR A 145 12.73 -20.96 -3.46
C THR A 145 11.51 -20.77 -4.36
N VAL A 146 10.86 -19.61 -4.26
CA VAL A 146 9.77 -19.18 -5.14
C VAL A 146 10.30 -18.03 -6.01
N ARG A 147 10.51 -18.29 -7.30
CA ARG A 147 11.15 -17.34 -8.24
C ARG A 147 12.46 -16.73 -7.74
N GLY A 148 13.29 -17.54 -7.07
CA GLY A 148 14.56 -17.10 -6.53
C GLY A 148 14.47 -16.36 -5.19
N VAL A 149 13.28 -16.23 -4.60
CA VAL A 149 13.09 -15.75 -3.23
C VAL A 149 12.96 -16.95 -2.29
N GLU A 150 13.79 -16.99 -1.25
CA GLU A 150 13.81 -18.07 -0.27
C GLU A 150 12.64 -18.01 0.71
N VAL A 151 12.17 -19.18 1.14
CA VAL A 151 11.23 -19.36 2.24
C VAL A 151 12.02 -19.67 3.51
N TYR A 152 12.01 -18.74 4.45
CA TYR A 152 12.65 -18.86 5.75
C TYR A 152 11.68 -19.43 6.80
N ASP A 153 12.26 -20.00 7.86
CA ASP A 153 11.52 -20.28 9.09
C ASP A 153 11.05 -18.95 9.71
N ILE A 154 9.82 -18.91 10.23
CA ILE A 154 9.28 -17.72 10.91
C ILE A 154 10.15 -17.28 12.09
N ASP A 155 10.87 -18.20 12.73
CA ASP A 155 11.76 -17.89 13.85
C ASP A 155 12.97 -17.02 13.41
N MET A 156 13.29 -17.00 12.11
CA MET A 156 14.32 -16.15 11.53
C MET A 156 13.86 -14.71 11.27
N LEU A 157 12.57 -14.41 11.45
CA LEU A 157 11.97 -13.12 11.08
C LEU A 157 12.67 -11.92 11.73
N GLU A 158 12.91 -11.97 13.04
CA GLU A 158 13.57 -10.87 13.75
C GLU A 158 15.00 -10.63 13.25
N THR A 159 15.78 -11.69 13.06
CA THR A 159 17.15 -11.61 12.53
C THR A 159 17.14 -11.02 11.13
N PHE A 160 16.25 -11.52 10.26
CA PHE A 160 16.11 -11.04 8.89
C PHE A 160 15.77 -9.54 8.83
N LEU A 161 14.83 -9.07 9.66
CA LEU A 161 14.44 -7.66 9.70
C LEU A 161 15.51 -6.73 10.28
N LYS A 162 16.49 -7.25 11.03
CA LYS A 162 17.67 -6.48 11.46
C LYS A 162 18.71 -6.33 10.35
N GLU A 163 18.80 -7.32 9.46
CA GLU A 163 19.78 -7.35 8.37
C GLU A 163 19.26 -6.67 7.09
N HIS A 164 17.94 -6.58 6.94
CA HIS A 164 17.29 -6.03 5.76
C HIS A 164 16.30 -4.92 6.12
N GLU A 165 16.41 -3.79 5.42
CA GLU A 165 15.41 -2.73 5.53
C GLU A 165 14.13 -3.18 4.80
N VAL A 166 13.09 -3.53 5.56
CA VAL A 166 11.77 -3.94 5.06
C VAL A 166 10.72 -2.99 5.60
N MET A 167 9.92 -2.41 4.71
CA MET A 167 8.86 -1.48 5.10
C MET A 167 7.47 -2.12 5.13
N ILE A 168 7.25 -3.15 4.30
CA ILE A 168 5.94 -3.74 4.05
C ILE A 168 5.99 -5.25 4.31
N ALA A 169 5.01 -5.76 5.06
CA ALA A 169 4.77 -7.19 5.19
C ALA A 169 3.39 -7.55 4.63
N ALA A 170 3.35 -8.50 3.70
CA ALA A 170 2.11 -9.11 3.23
C ALA A 170 1.73 -10.30 4.13
N LEU A 171 0.47 -10.35 4.56
CA LEU A 171 -0.05 -11.40 5.44
C LEU A 171 -0.99 -12.31 4.66
N THR A 172 -0.54 -13.52 4.36
CA THR A 172 -1.30 -14.56 3.66
C THR A 172 -1.60 -15.74 4.58
N LEU A 173 -2.10 -15.39 5.76
CA LEU A 173 -2.27 -16.29 6.91
C LEU A 173 -3.74 -16.67 7.16
N PRO A 174 -3.99 -17.81 7.82
CA PRO A 174 -5.31 -18.08 8.38
C PRO A 174 -5.68 -17.03 9.44
N LYS A 175 -6.99 -16.75 9.59
CA LYS A 175 -7.55 -15.78 10.55
C LYS A 175 -6.97 -15.92 11.97
N SER A 176 -6.82 -17.16 12.44
CA SER A 176 -6.37 -17.47 13.80
C SER A 176 -4.93 -17.06 14.10
N LYS A 177 -4.13 -16.72 13.08
CA LYS A 177 -2.71 -16.35 13.22
C LYS A 177 -2.44 -14.89 12.87
N ALA A 178 -3.29 -14.28 12.03
CA ALA A 178 -3.02 -12.97 11.43
C ALA A 178 -2.75 -11.87 12.45
N THR A 179 -3.58 -11.71 13.48
CA THR A 179 -3.42 -10.64 14.49
C THR A 179 -2.10 -10.75 15.24
N LYS A 180 -1.77 -11.93 15.77
CA LYS A 180 -0.55 -12.13 16.55
C LYS A 180 0.72 -11.86 15.71
N VAL A 181 0.72 -12.32 14.46
CA VAL A 181 1.86 -12.09 13.56
C VAL A 181 1.96 -10.63 13.15
N ALA A 182 0.83 -9.96 12.93
CA ALA A 182 0.79 -8.52 12.64
C ALA A 182 1.37 -7.69 13.78
N GLU A 183 0.98 -7.97 15.02
CA GLU A 183 1.53 -7.32 16.23
C GLU A 183 3.05 -7.52 16.31
N GLN A 184 3.53 -8.75 16.14
CA GLN A 184 4.96 -9.05 16.14
C GLN A 184 5.72 -8.27 15.05
N LEU A 185 5.19 -8.17 13.83
CA LEU A 185 5.81 -7.42 12.74
C LEU A 185 5.90 -5.93 13.04
N VAL A 186 4.84 -5.37 13.64
CA VAL A 186 4.80 -3.97 14.07
C VAL A 186 5.85 -3.70 15.15
N ASP A 187 5.96 -4.58 16.15
CA ASP A 187 6.97 -4.50 17.20
C ASP A 187 8.40 -4.59 16.64
N LEU A 188 8.59 -5.34 15.56
CA LEU A 188 9.85 -5.46 14.82
C LEU A 188 10.11 -4.30 13.83
N GLY A 189 9.23 -3.30 13.79
CA GLY A 189 9.45 -2.05 13.07
C GLY A 189 8.83 -1.97 11.68
N ILE A 190 8.07 -2.97 11.23
CA ILE A 190 7.30 -2.90 9.98
C ILE A 190 6.29 -1.75 10.05
N LYS A 191 6.22 -0.95 8.98
CA LYS A 191 5.39 0.26 8.92
C LYS A 191 4.09 0.07 8.16
N ALA A 192 4.01 -0.94 7.31
CA ALA A 192 2.82 -1.23 6.53
C ALA A 192 2.50 -2.72 6.45
N LEU A 193 1.22 -3.06 6.62
CA LEU A 193 0.69 -4.40 6.52
C LEU A 193 -0.24 -4.49 5.32
N TRP A 194 0.04 -5.43 4.41
CA TRP A 194 -0.84 -5.77 3.31
C TRP A 194 -1.55 -7.08 3.61
N ASN A 195 -2.76 -6.97 4.16
CA ASN A 195 -3.42 -8.08 4.83
C ASN A 195 -4.42 -8.79 3.90
N PHE A 196 -4.19 -10.08 3.64
CA PHE A 196 -5.12 -10.95 2.91
C PHE A 196 -5.84 -11.95 3.84
N ALA A 197 -5.55 -11.93 5.13
CA ALA A 197 -6.27 -12.76 6.08
C ALA A 197 -7.72 -12.26 6.23
N PRO A 198 -8.71 -13.15 6.45
CA PRO A 198 -10.12 -12.77 6.56
C PRO A 198 -10.45 -12.22 7.96
N VAL A 199 -9.76 -11.14 8.33
CA VAL A 199 -9.92 -10.36 9.56
C VAL A 199 -9.44 -8.95 9.31
N ASP A 200 -10.16 -7.96 9.84
CA ASP A 200 -9.69 -6.58 9.81
C ASP A 200 -8.65 -6.34 10.89
N LEU A 201 -7.45 -5.98 10.46
CA LEU A 201 -6.40 -5.53 11.35
C LEU A 201 -6.52 -4.02 11.55
N HIS A 202 -6.41 -3.59 12.80
CA HIS A 202 -6.51 -2.19 13.21
C HIS A 202 -5.33 -1.87 14.14
N PHE A 203 -4.58 -0.85 13.77
CA PHE A 203 -3.42 -0.36 14.53
C PHE A 203 -3.50 1.18 14.66
N PRO A 204 -2.74 1.79 15.59
CA PRO A 204 -2.59 3.25 15.67
C PRO A 204 -2.15 3.89 14.34
N GLU A 205 -2.37 5.20 14.19
CA GLU A 205 -2.21 5.93 12.91
C GLU A 205 -0.82 5.80 12.29
N GLU A 206 0.22 5.48 13.06
CA GLU A 206 1.59 5.29 12.60
C GLU A 206 1.81 4.01 11.79
N ILE A 207 0.88 3.05 11.84
CA ILE A 207 0.96 1.78 11.11
C ILE A 207 -0.11 1.72 10.03
N LEU A 208 0.33 1.63 8.77
CA LEU A 208 -0.57 1.55 7.64
C LEU A 208 -1.07 0.11 7.45
N VAL A 209 -2.38 -0.07 7.28
CA VAL A 209 -2.98 -1.37 7.01
C VAL A 209 -3.87 -1.28 5.79
N GLU A 210 -3.61 -2.09 4.78
CA GLU A 210 -4.52 -2.31 3.66
C GLU A 210 -5.10 -3.73 3.76
N ASN A 211 -6.37 -3.83 4.19
CA ASN A 211 -7.11 -5.08 4.28
C ASN A 211 -7.71 -5.44 2.90
N VAL A 212 -7.34 -6.61 2.36
CA VAL A 212 -7.79 -7.13 1.06
C VAL A 212 -8.75 -8.30 1.26
N HIS A 213 -10.04 -8.00 1.14
CA HIS A 213 -11.11 -9.01 1.23
C HIS A 213 -11.56 -9.48 -0.16
N LEU A 214 -10.86 -10.49 -0.70
CA LEU A 214 -11.17 -11.04 -2.03
C LEU A 214 -12.62 -11.56 -2.15
N ALA A 215 -13.15 -12.17 -1.08
CA ALA A 215 -14.51 -12.68 -1.05
C ALA A 215 -15.55 -11.56 -1.15
N GLU A 216 -15.35 -10.44 -0.45
CA GLU A 216 -16.27 -9.29 -0.47
C GLU A 216 -16.36 -8.66 -1.86
N SER A 217 -15.25 -8.66 -2.62
CA SER A 217 -15.27 -8.22 -4.02
C SER A 217 -16.23 -9.06 -4.87
N ILE A 218 -16.24 -10.38 -4.70
CA ILE A 218 -17.15 -11.27 -5.43
C ILE A 218 -18.60 -11.09 -4.93
N MET A 219 -18.81 -10.94 -3.62
CA MET A 219 -20.13 -10.68 -3.05
C MET A 219 -20.74 -9.37 -3.59
N THR A 220 -19.92 -8.33 -3.75
CA THR A 220 -20.33 -7.05 -4.35
C THR A 220 -20.78 -7.23 -5.80
N LEU A 221 -20.07 -8.05 -6.59
CA LEU A 221 -20.50 -8.38 -7.95
C LEU A 221 -21.82 -9.15 -7.96
N SER A 222 -21.97 -10.14 -7.07
CA SER A 222 -23.21 -10.89 -6.90
C SER A 222 -24.39 -9.96 -6.62
N TYR A 223 -24.25 -9.04 -5.67
CA TYR A 223 -25.28 -8.04 -5.39
C TYR A 223 -25.65 -7.21 -6.63
N ARG A 224 -24.65 -6.68 -7.36
CA ARG A 224 -24.89 -5.86 -8.55
C ARG A 224 -25.63 -6.61 -9.65
N ILE A 225 -25.34 -7.89 -9.85
CA ILE A 225 -26.04 -8.73 -10.83
C ILE A 225 -27.51 -8.88 -10.43
N HIS A 226 -27.78 -9.20 -9.17
CA HIS A 226 -29.16 -9.34 -8.69
C HIS A 226 -29.93 -8.02 -8.70
N SER A 227 -29.27 -6.91 -8.39
CA SER A 227 -29.89 -5.58 -8.31
C SER A 227 -30.09 -4.90 -9.67
N HIS A 228 -29.29 -5.24 -10.70
CA HIS A 228 -29.48 -4.72 -12.07
C HIS A 228 -30.50 -5.52 -12.87
N ASN A 229 -30.89 -6.70 -12.39
CA ASN A 229 -31.91 -7.56 -13.00
C ASN A 229 -33.32 -7.33 -12.40
N GLN A 230 -33.50 -6.26 -11.61
CA GLN A 230 -34.79 -5.73 -11.14
C GLN A 230 -35.00 -4.33 -11.70
#